data_AF-X1CSL2-F1
#
_entry.id   AF-X1CSL2-F1
#
_cell.length_a   1.000
_cell.length_b   1.000
_cell.length_c   1.000
_cell.angle_alpha   90.00
_cell.angle_beta   90.00
_cell.angle_gamma   90.00
#
_symmetry.space_group_name_H-M   'P 1'
#
loop_
_entity.id
_entity.type
_entity.pdbx_description
1 polymer ?
#
loop_
_entity_poly.entity_id
_entity_poly.type
_entity_poly.pdbx_seq_one_letter_code
_entity_poly.pdbx_strand_id
1 'polypeptide(L)'
;SSVSREGFELEGSIRRSAGLWAAVVRKSDLQYARRSFPNLPVRQSLKAAGIVLRQPSSEELPFQFDSLLGEAQLAEKNGNWAQAAQVFEYIADHHENRLSMKAQAAKAFFKSGGHARAAELSCEVNQQRPTVDTLLLEAKVERENFFFESAIELLKRAEQILEGKELLWT
;
A
#
# COMPACT_ATOMS: atom_id res chain seq x y z
N SER A 1 25.08 -12.92 -20.89
CA SER A 1 23.83 -12.20 -20.59
C SER A 1 24.10 -10.71 -20.52
N SER A 2 23.67 -9.93 -21.50
CA SER A 2 23.81 -8.47 -21.48
C SER A 2 22.82 -7.90 -20.47
N VAL A 3 23.31 -7.54 -19.29
CA VAL A 3 22.50 -6.78 -18.32
C VAL A 3 22.08 -5.48 -19.02
N SER A 4 20.77 -5.29 -19.19
CA SER A 4 20.18 -4.07 -19.72
C SER A 4 20.71 -2.85 -18.95
N ARG A 5 21.31 -1.88 -19.65
CA ARG A 5 21.81 -0.64 -19.04
C ARG A 5 20.65 0.33 -18.88
N GLU A 6 19.99 0.27 -17.73
CA GLU A 6 18.80 1.08 -17.43
C GLU A 6 19.07 2.19 -16.42
N GLY A 7 18.28 3.25 -16.55
CA GLY A 7 18.20 4.36 -15.61
C GLY A 7 16.76 4.82 -15.42
N PHE A 8 16.48 5.39 -14.25
CA PHE A 8 15.13 5.81 -13.85
C PHE A 8 15.02 7.33 -13.81
N GLU A 9 14.09 7.90 -14.57
CA GLU A 9 13.75 9.32 -14.46
C GLU A 9 12.84 9.54 -13.25
N LEU A 10 13.12 10.56 -12.43
CA LEU A 10 12.30 10.87 -11.25
C LEU A 10 11.02 11.62 -11.63
N GLU A 11 9.97 11.42 -10.82
CA GLU A 11 8.69 12.11 -10.96
C GLU A 11 8.90 13.64 -10.85
N GLY A 12 8.21 14.42 -11.70
CA GLY A 12 8.41 15.87 -11.85
C GLY A 12 9.43 16.27 -12.93
N SER A 13 10.29 15.36 -13.39
CA SER A 13 11.24 15.64 -14.50
C SER A 13 10.57 15.76 -15.88
N ILE A 14 9.29 15.36 -15.97
CA ILE A 14 8.52 15.31 -17.23
C ILE A 14 7.30 16.24 -17.18
N ARG A 15 6.75 16.53 -15.99
CA ARG A 15 5.55 17.35 -15.81
C ARG A 15 5.84 18.57 -14.95
N ARG A 16 5.77 19.76 -15.58
CA ARG A 16 5.83 21.11 -14.98
C ARG A 16 7.22 21.61 -14.55
N SER A 17 8.11 21.80 -15.53
CA SER A 17 8.97 22.98 -15.71
C SER A 17 10.11 22.60 -16.65
N ALA A 18 10.27 23.34 -17.75
CA ALA A 18 11.19 23.02 -18.85
C ALA A 18 12.70 23.14 -18.51
N GLY A 19 13.12 22.90 -17.28
CA GLY A 19 14.52 23.11 -16.86
C GLY A 19 15.08 22.17 -15.79
N LEU A 20 14.25 21.39 -15.09
CA LEU A 20 14.73 20.50 -14.03
C LEU A 20 14.50 19.05 -14.44
N TRP A 21 15.60 18.35 -14.74
CA TRP A 21 15.60 16.93 -15.07
C TRP A 21 16.47 16.18 -14.06
N ALA A 22 15.90 15.15 -13.45
CA ALA A 22 16.59 14.28 -12.51
C ALA A 22 16.42 12.81 -12.90
N ALA A 23 17.49 12.04 -12.78
CA ALA A 23 17.48 10.61 -13.02
C ALA A 23 18.46 9.87 -12.10
N VAL A 24 18.12 8.63 -11.77
CA VAL A 24 18.94 7.68 -11.03
C VAL A 24 19.56 6.71 -12.04
N VAL A 25 20.89 6.66 -12.09
CA VAL A 25 21.65 5.79 -12.99
C VAL A 25 22.83 5.18 -12.23
N ARG A 26 23.36 4.06 -12.72
CA ARG A 26 24.59 3.50 -12.16
C ARG A 26 25.75 4.47 -12.38
N LYS A 27 26.60 4.63 -11.36
CA LYS A 27 27.79 5.50 -11.42
C LYS A 27 28.70 5.15 -12.61
N SER A 28 28.91 3.86 -12.86
CA SER A 28 29.73 3.37 -13.98
C SER A 28 29.19 3.83 -15.34
N ASP A 29 27.87 3.78 -15.50
CA ASP A 29 27.20 4.10 -16.76
C ASP A 29 27.21 5.60 -17.02
N LEU A 30 27.00 6.41 -15.99
CA LEU A 30 27.18 7.87 -16.08
C LEU A 30 28.62 8.24 -16.44
N GLN A 31 29.61 7.66 -15.75
CA GLN A 31 31.02 7.93 -16.04
C GLN A 31 31.40 7.55 -17.47
N TYR A 32 30.94 6.38 -17.94
CA TYR A 32 31.13 5.94 -19.32
C TYR A 32 30.50 6.90 -20.33
N ALA A 33 29.24 7.31 -20.11
CA ALA A 33 28.54 8.25 -20.97
C ALA A 33 29.23 9.62 -21.03
N ARG A 34 29.67 10.15 -19.89
CA ARG A 34 30.36 11.45 -19.82
C ARG A 34 31.75 11.43 -20.46
N ARG A 35 32.46 10.30 -20.42
CA ARG A 35 33.76 10.13 -21.10
C ARG A 35 33.60 9.96 -22.62
N SER A 36 32.60 9.21 -23.05
CA SER A 36 32.39 8.88 -24.46
C SER A 36 31.72 10.02 -25.24
N PHE A 37 30.88 10.83 -24.58
CA PHE A 37 30.12 11.91 -25.20
C PHE A 37 30.20 13.21 -24.37
N PRO A 38 31.40 13.81 -24.21
CA PRO A 38 31.61 14.94 -23.30
C PRO A 38 30.83 16.21 -23.72
N ASN A 39 30.67 16.40 -25.03
CA ASN A 39 30.06 17.61 -25.61
C ASN A 39 28.52 17.58 -25.60
N LEU A 40 27.91 16.45 -25.26
CA LEU A 40 26.45 16.34 -25.18
C LEU A 40 25.96 16.70 -23.77
N PRO A 41 24.75 17.27 -23.63
CA PRO A 41 24.05 17.36 -22.35
C PRO A 41 23.91 15.98 -21.69
N VAL A 42 23.87 15.92 -20.35
CA VAL A 42 23.90 14.65 -19.58
C VAL A 42 22.86 13.63 -20.08
N ARG A 43 21.60 14.04 -20.22
CA ARG A 43 20.52 13.18 -20.72
C ARG A 43 20.79 12.62 -22.12
N GLN A 44 21.36 13.43 -23.01
CA GLN A 44 21.70 13.01 -24.38
C GLN A 44 22.94 12.10 -24.38
N SER A 45 23.93 12.36 -23.52
CA SER A 45 25.10 11.49 -23.37
C SER A 45 24.72 10.08 -22.89
N LEU A 46 23.74 9.96 -21.99
CA LEU A 46 23.23 8.66 -21.53
C LEU A 46 22.54 7.89 -22.66
N LYS A 47 21.67 8.56 -23.43
CA LYS A 47 21.02 7.97 -24.61
C LYS A 47 22.03 7.53 -25.67
N ALA A 48 23.02 8.37 -25.98
CA ALA A 48 24.09 8.05 -26.93
C ALA A 48 24.96 6.87 -26.47
N ALA A 49 25.12 6.68 -25.16
CA ALA A 49 25.79 5.54 -24.55
C ALA A 49 24.92 4.26 -24.50
N GLY A 50 23.72 4.28 -25.07
CA GLY A 50 22.80 3.15 -25.09
C GLY A 50 22.08 2.88 -23.77
N ILE A 51 22.04 3.86 -22.86
CA ILE A 51 21.36 3.73 -21.57
C ILE A 51 19.89 4.10 -21.75
N VAL A 52 19.00 3.17 -21.44
CA VAL A 52 17.55 3.36 -21.55
C VAL A 52 17.04 4.05 -20.30
N LEU A 53 16.46 5.25 -20.48
CA LEU A 53 15.85 6.03 -19.42
C LEU A 53 14.33 5.83 -19.46
N ARG A 54 13.74 5.36 -18.36
CA ARG A 54 12.30 5.16 -18.21
C ARG A 54 11.83 5.63 -16.83
N GLN A 55 10.53 5.79 -16.65
CA GLN A 55 9.96 5.94 -15.31
C GLN A 55 9.95 4.57 -14.61
N PRO A 56 10.23 4.51 -13.30
CA PRO A 56 10.04 3.28 -12.54
C PRO A 56 8.56 2.90 -12.55
N SER A 57 8.24 1.60 -12.59
CA SER A 57 6.88 1.16 -12.25
C SER A 57 6.63 1.39 -10.77
N SER A 58 5.36 1.39 -10.35
CA SER A 58 5.02 1.52 -8.94
C SER A 58 5.74 0.46 -8.09
N GLU A 59 5.81 -0.79 -8.55
CA GLU A 59 6.48 -1.88 -7.82
C GLU A 59 7.99 -1.69 -7.65
N GLU A 60 8.64 -0.87 -8.48
CA GLU A 60 10.08 -0.61 -8.45
C GLU A 60 10.47 0.55 -7.53
N LEU A 61 9.49 1.32 -7.05
CA LEU A 61 9.76 2.44 -6.16
C LEU A 61 10.03 1.95 -4.73
N PRO A 62 11.16 2.32 -4.11
CA PRO A 62 11.44 1.96 -2.73
C PRO A 62 10.46 2.66 -1.79
N PHE A 63 10.13 2.00 -0.67
CA PHE A 63 9.23 2.53 0.38
C PHE A 63 7.81 2.86 -0.09
N GLN A 64 7.33 2.22 -1.16
CA GLN A 64 5.93 2.33 -1.62
C GLN A 64 4.94 2.06 -0.49
N PHE A 65 5.19 1.02 0.31
CA PHE A 65 4.35 0.69 1.46
C PHE A 65 4.22 1.88 2.43
N ASP A 66 5.33 2.47 2.87
CA ASP A 66 5.31 3.58 3.83
C ASP A 66 4.64 4.83 3.25
N SER A 67 4.86 5.10 1.95
CA SER A 67 4.22 6.20 1.24
C SER A 67 2.70 6.04 1.18
N LEU A 68 2.22 4.86 0.75
CA LEU A 68 0.80 4.55 0.65
C LEU A 68 0.14 4.50 2.04
N LEU A 69 0.83 3.94 3.03
CA LEU A 69 0.37 3.92 4.41
C LEU A 69 0.22 5.34 4.96
N GLY A 70 1.19 6.23 4.68
CA GLY A 70 1.10 7.64 5.02
C GLY A 70 -0.09 8.35 4.35
N GLU A 71 -0.35 8.05 3.07
CA GLU A 71 -1.52 8.57 2.36
C GLU A 71 -2.83 8.12 3.00
N ALA A 72 -2.98 6.81 3.27
CA ALA A 72 -4.18 6.27 3.89
C ALA A 72 -4.43 6.89 5.27
N GLN A 73 -3.40 7.01 6.10
CA GLN A 73 -3.49 7.63 7.43
C GLN A 73 -3.83 9.12 7.36
N LEU A 74 -3.33 9.84 6.35
CA LEU A 74 -3.70 11.24 6.13
C LEU A 74 -5.17 11.36 5.71
N ALA A 75 -5.64 10.47 4.83
CA ALA A 75 -7.05 10.41 4.45
C ALA A 75 -7.96 10.12 5.66
N GLU A 76 -7.58 9.19 6.54
CA GLU A 76 -8.29 8.94 7.81
C GLU A 76 -8.36 10.19 8.69
N LYS A 77 -7.23 10.89 8.87
CA LYS A 77 -7.17 12.13 9.69
C LYS A 77 -8.06 13.24 9.13
N ASN A 78 -8.19 13.31 7.81
CA ASN A 78 -9.06 14.26 7.13
C ASN A 78 -10.53 13.81 7.08
N GLY A 79 -10.87 12.65 7.63
CA GLY A 79 -12.21 12.08 7.59
C GLY A 79 -12.61 11.51 6.23
N ASN A 80 -11.67 11.40 5.28
CA ASN A 80 -11.91 10.78 3.98
C ASN A 80 -11.78 9.25 4.08
N TRP A 81 -12.73 8.64 4.79
CA TRP A 81 -12.72 7.21 5.10
C TRP A 81 -12.80 6.31 3.85
N ALA A 82 -13.51 6.75 2.81
CA ALA A 82 -13.64 5.97 1.57
C ALA A 82 -12.29 5.87 0.83
N GLN A 83 -11.55 6.97 0.72
CA GLN A 83 -10.19 6.94 0.13
C GLN A 83 -9.25 6.10 1.00
N ALA A 84 -9.26 6.30 2.32
CA ALA A 84 -8.43 5.52 3.23
C ALA A 84 -8.67 4.00 3.06
N ALA A 85 -9.93 3.58 2.98
CA ALA A 85 -10.31 2.19 2.78
C ALA A 85 -9.73 1.59 1.50
N GLN A 86 -9.86 2.30 0.37
CA GLN A 86 -9.34 1.86 -0.92
C GLN A 86 -7.82 1.73 -0.91
N VAL A 87 -7.11 2.69 -0.30
CA VAL A 87 -5.65 2.64 -0.22
C VAL A 87 -5.19 1.49 0.68
N PHE A 88 -5.80 1.29 1.85
CA PHE A 88 -5.46 0.14 2.72
C PHE A 88 -5.72 -1.20 2.04
N GLU A 89 -6.83 -1.34 1.33
CA GLU A 89 -7.16 -2.55 0.59
C GLU A 89 -6.16 -2.81 -0.54
N TYR A 90 -5.79 -1.77 -1.29
CA TYR A 90 -4.73 -1.85 -2.29
C TYR A 90 -3.41 -2.32 -1.69
N ILE A 91 -2.99 -1.75 -0.55
CA ILE A 91 -1.76 -2.17 0.13
C ILE A 91 -1.84 -3.65 0.53
N ALA A 92 -3.00 -4.11 1.01
CA ALA A 92 -3.20 -5.50 1.42
C ALA A 92 -3.06 -6.52 0.29
N ASP A 93 -3.32 -6.10 -0.95
CA ASP A 93 -3.24 -6.97 -2.14
C ASP A 93 -1.87 -6.92 -2.83
N HIS A 94 -1.10 -5.86 -2.64
CA HIS A 94 0.16 -5.62 -3.38
C HIS A 94 1.42 -5.62 -2.52
N HIS A 95 1.29 -5.60 -1.19
CA HIS A 95 2.41 -5.55 -0.26
C HIS A 95 2.28 -6.57 0.88
N GLU A 96 3.37 -6.77 1.62
CA GLU A 96 3.38 -7.56 2.86
C GLU A 96 2.48 -6.88 3.94
N ASN A 97 2.15 -7.61 5.02
CA ASN A 97 1.22 -7.19 6.09
C ASN A 97 -0.28 -7.20 5.73
N ARG A 98 -0.67 -8.08 4.79
CA ARG A 98 -2.06 -8.29 4.32
C ARG A 98 -3.11 -8.26 5.43
N LEU A 99 -2.96 -9.05 6.51
CA LEU A 99 -3.96 -9.12 7.58
C LEU A 99 -4.17 -7.78 8.31
N SER A 100 -3.08 -7.08 8.62
CA SER A 100 -3.14 -5.77 9.25
C SER A 100 -3.81 -4.75 8.34
N MET A 101 -3.45 -4.73 7.07
CA MET A 101 -4.01 -3.79 6.09
C MET A 101 -5.49 -4.07 5.80
N LYS A 102 -5.90 -5.34 5.74
CA LYS A 102 -7.33 -5.70 5.65
C LYS A 102 -8.14 -5.25 6.87
N ALA A 103 -7.59 -5.38 8.07
CA ALA A 103 -8.27 -4.90 9.28
C ALA A 103 -8.46 -3.38 9.26
N GLN A 104 -7.44 -2.62 8.82
CA GLN A 104 -7.55 -1.16 8.64
C GLN A 104 -8.56 -0.79 7.55
N ALA A 105 -8.51 -1.49 6.40
CA ALA A 105 -9.46 -1.31 5.31
C ALA A 105 -10.90 -1.56 5.78
N ALA A 106 -11.16 -2.65 6.50
CA ALA A 106 -12.48 -2.99 7.04
C ALA A 106 -13.03 -1.87 7.93
N LYS A 107 -12.21 -1.38 8.86
CA LYS A 107 -12.56 -0.27 9.75
C LYS A 107 -12.87 1.02 8.97
N ALA A 108 -12.06 1.35 7.97
CA ALA A 108 -12.28 2.53 7.14
C ALA A 108 -13.55 2.40 6.29
N PHE A 109 -13.80 1.23 5.68
CA PHE A 109 -15.04 0.94 4.96
C PHE A 109 -16.26 1.12 5.84
N PHE A 110 -16.25 0.56 7.06
CA PHE A 110 -17.35 0.73 8.00
C PHE A 110 -17.65 2.20 8.31
N LYS A 111 -16.61 3.01 8.57
CA LYS A 111 -16.76 4.44 8.83
C LYS A 111 -17.25 5.23 7.61
N SER A 112 -16.97 4.75 6.41
CA SER A 112 -17.47 5.34 5.16
C SER A 112 -18.89 4.89 4.78
N GLY A 113 -19.50 3.97 5.53
CA GLY A 113 -20.81 3.37 5.23
C GLY A 113 -20.75 2.12 4.32
N GLY A 114 -19.55 1.66 3.96
CA GLY A 114 -19.31 0.43 3.18
C GLY A 114 -19.45 -0.84 4.03
N HIS A 115 -20.59 -1.04 4.70
CA HIS A 115 -20.78 -2.09 5.70
C HIS A 115 -20.58 -3.52 5.14
N ALA A 116 -21.04 -3.79 3.92
CA ALA A 116 -20.86 -5.09 3.28
C ALA A 116 -19.37 -5.46 3.12
N ARG A 117 -18.58 -4.54 2.54
CA ARG A 117 -17.14 -4.78 2.35
C ARG A 117 -16.39 -4.83 3.68
N ALA A 118 -16.81 -4.04 4.66
CA ALA A 118 -16.26 -4.09 6.01
C ALA A 118 -16.49 -5.45 6.68
N ALA A 119 -17.67 -6.07 6.51
CA ALA A 119 -17.94 -7.41 7.01
C ALA A 119 -17.11 -8.47 6.30
N GLU A 120 -17.05 -8.44 4.96
CA GLU A 120 -16.25 -9.39 4.17
C GLU A 120 -14.79 -9.39 4.65
N LEU A 121 -14.16 -8.22 4.71
CA LEU A 121 -12.76 -8.09 5.13
C LEU A 121 -12.56 -8.48 6.60
N SER A 122 -13.51 -8.16 7.49
CA SER A 122 -13.42 -8.55 8.90
C SER A 122 -13.51 -10.06 9.08
N CYS A 123 -14.43 -10.70 8.36
CA CYS A 123 -14.61 -12.14 8.35
C CYS A 123 -13.34 -12.85 7.85
N GLU A 124 -12.78 -12.38 6.72
CA GLU A 124 -11.52 -12.92 6.18
C GLU A 124 -10.36 -12.81 7.18
N VAL A 125 -10.26 -11.69 7.91
CA VAL A 125 -9.25 -11.52 8.97
C VAL A 125 -9.55 -12.47 10.13
N ASN A 126 -10.80 -12.56 10.59
CA ASN A 126 -11.20 -13.40 11.72
C ASN A 126 -11.05 -14.89 11.47
N GLN A 127 -11.12 -15.35 10.22
CA GLN A 127 -10.84 -16.72 9.82
C GLN A 127 -9.36 -17.10 9.97
N GLN A 128 -8.45 -16.14 9.82
CA GLN A 128 -6.99 -16.39 9.88
C GLN A 128 -6.41 -16.02 11.24
N ARG A 129 -6.70 -14.81 11.70
CA ARG A 129 -6.20 -14.25 12.95
C ARG A 129 -7.22 -13.26 13.52
N PRO A 130 -8.17 -13.73 14.33
CA PRO A 130 -9.16 -12.85 14.93
C PRO A 130 -8.51 -11.82 15.84
N THR A 131 -9.06 -10.61 15.81
CA THR A 131 -8.72 -9.55 16.76
C THR A 131 -10.01 -9.02 17.37
N VAL A 132 -9.92 -8.44 18.57
CA VAL A 132 -11.09 -7.85 19.23
C VAL A 132 -11.77 -6.83 18.30
N ASP A 133 -11.01 -5.94 17.67
CA ASP A 133 -11.56 -4.89 16.79
C ASP A 133 -12.30 -5.46 15.58
N THR A 134 -11.74 -6.47 14.90
CA THR A 134 -12.37 -7.09 13.72
C THR A 134 -13.58 -7.95 14.08
N LEU A 135 -13.57 -8.62 15.24
CA LEU A 135 -14.73 -9.35 15.76
C LEU A 135 -15.87 -8.39 16.12
N LEU A 136 -15.56 -7.28 16.80
CA LEU A 136 -16.55 -6.25 17.11
C LEU A 136 -17.12 -5.60 15.85
N LEU A 137 -16.31 -5.43 14.81
CA LEU A 137 -16.76 -4.86 13.55
C LEU A 137 -17.72 -5.81 12.82
N GLU A 138 -17.35 -7.08 12.70
CA GLU A 138 -18.20 -8.11 12.10
C GLU A 138 -19.51 -8.25 12.88
N ALA A 139 -19.46 -8.28 14.22
CA ALA A 139 -20.66 -8.36 15.06
C ALA A 139 -21.62 -7.17 14.86
N LYS A 140 -21.08 -5.96 14.65
CA LYS A 140 -21.90 -4.77 14.35
C LYS A 140 -22.64 -4.92 13.02
N VAL A 141 -21.97 -5.44 12.00
CA VAL A 141 -22.59 -5.66 10.69
C VAL A 141 -23.61 -6.81 10.75
N GLU A 142 -23.29 -7.92 11.41
CA GLU A 142 -24.24 -9.03 11.61
C GLU A 142 -25.51 -8.55 12.33
N ARG A 143 -25.36 -7.68 13.35
CA ARG A 143 -26.49 -7.06 14.04
C ARG A 143 -27.32 -6.16 13.12
N GLU A 144 -26.70 -5.38 12.24
CA GLU A 144 -27.41 -4.57 11.24
C GLU A 144 -28.18 -5.43 10.23
N ASN A 145 -27.68 -6.63 9.95
CA ASN A 145 -28.32 -7.63 9.09
C ASN A 145 -29.31 -8.55 9.83
N PHE A 146 -29.61 -8.29 11.11
CA PHE A 146 -30.50 -9.09 11.96
C PHE A 146 -30.02 -10.54 12.24
N PHE A 147 -28.75 -10.83 12.02
CA PHE A 147 -28.12 -12.11 12.38
C PHE A 147 -27.61 -12.09 13.84
N PHE A 148 -28.56 -12.02 14.77
CA PHE A 148 -28.25 -11.79 16.19
C PHE A 148 -27.42 -12.90 16.83
N GLU A 149 -27.68 -14.17 16.50
CA GLU A 149 -26.92 -15.30 17.04
C GLU A 149 -25.44 -15.22 16.62
N SER A 150 -25.17 -14.96 15.33
CA SER A 150 -23.81 -14.75 14.81
C SER A 150 -23.11 -13.59 15.52
N ALA A 151 -23.81 -12.46 15.69
CA ALA A 151 -23.28 -11.30 16.39
C ALA A 151 -22.92 -11.62 17.85
N ILE A 152 -23.77 -12.37 18.57
CA ILE A 152 -23.51 -12.79 19.95
C ILE A 152 -22.27 -13.67 20.04
N GLU A 153 -22.10 -14.64 19.15
CA GLU A 153 -20.93 -15.53 19.15
C GLU A 153 -19.62 -14.77 18.86
N LEU A 154 -19.65 -13.81 17.92
CA LEU A 154 -18.51 -12.93 17.65
C LEU A 154 -18.13 -12.09 18.88
N LEU A 155 -19.12 -11.56 19.60
CA LEU A 155 -18.91 -10.78 20.82
C LEU A 155 -18.33 -11.63 21.97
N LYS A 156 -18.86 -12.85 22.17
CA LYS A 156 -18.32 -13.80 23.17
C LYS A 156 -16.87 -14.15 22.87
N ARG A 157 -16.53 -14.36 21.60
CA ARG A 157 -15.14 -14.63 21.19
C ARG A 157 -14.23 -13.44 21.46
N ALA A 158 -14.71 -12.22 21.18
CA ALA A 158 -13.97 -10.99 21.50
C ALA A 158 -13.72 -10.87 23.02
N GLU A 159 -14.71 -11.21 23.85
CA GLU A 159 -14.57 -11.28 25.31
C GLU A 159 -13.53 -12.31 25.74
N GLN A 160 -13.55 -13.53 25.19
CA GLN A 160 -12.57 -14.58 25.50
C GLN A 160 -11.13 -14.16 25.18
N ILE A 161 -10.91 -13.42 24.09
CA ILE A 161 -9.60 -12.85 23.75
C ILE A 161 -9.18 -11.81 24.80
N LEU A 162 -10.08 -10.91 25.21
CA LEU A 162 -9.78 -9.89 26.24
C LEU A 162 -9.48 -10.52 27.61
N GLU A 163 -10.12 -11.62 27.94
CA GLU A 163 -9.88 -12.39 29.17
C GLU A 163 -8.60 -13.25 29.10
N GLY A 164 -7.93 -13.31 27.94
CA GLY A 164 -6.75 -14.14 27.72
C GLY A 164 -7.03 -15.64 27.70
N LYS A 165 -8.31 -16.05 27.52
CA LYS A 165 -8.72 -17.46 27.43
C LYS A 165 -8.45 -18.05 26.04
N GLU A 166 -8.40 -17.21 25.01
CA GLU A 166 -7.99 -17.58 23.65
C GLU A 166 -6.60 -16.98 23.36
N LEU A 167 -5.59 -17.85 23.20
CA LEU A 167 -4.22 -17.43 22.90
C LEU A 167 -4.11 -16.98 21.43
N LEU A 168 -3.79 -15.71 21.20
CA LEU A 168 -3.54 -15.13 19.87
C LEU A 168 -2.17 -15.53 19.25
N TRP A 169 -1.46 -16.48 19.86
CA TRP A 169 -0.08 -16.85 19.56
C TRP A 169 0.17 -18.36 19.64
N THR A 170 0.42 -18.96 18.48
CA THR A 170 1.37 -20.06 18.23
C THR A 170 1.95 -19.89 16.84
#